data_AF-A0A2X4UF65-F1
#
_entry.id   AF-A0A2X4UF65-F1
#
_cell.length_a   1.000
_cell.length_b   1.000
_cell.length_c   1.000
_cell.angle_alpha   90.00
_cell.angle_beta   90.00
_cell.angle_gamma   90.00
#
_symmetry.space_group_name_H-M   'P 1'
#
loop_
_entity.id
_entity.type
_entity.pdbx_description
1 polymer ?
#
loop_
_entity_poly.entity_id
_entity_poly.type
_entity_poly.pdbx_seq_one_letter_code
_entity_poly.pdbx_strand_id
1 'polypeptide(L)'
;MSFRLYSNDLQDGAKMPERQVFNGMGYQGDNLSPHLAWDGVPEGTKSFVMSVYDPDAPTGSGWWHWVVANIPAQTRELPQGAGSGKGGLPAGAIQTRTDFGSAGYGGAAPPQGESHRYHFTIHALDVESIEVDESSSGALVGFNVHFHSLGSATLTVKYS
;
A
#
# COMPACT_ATOMS: atom_id res chain seq x y z
N MET A 1 14.30 7.77 -17.14
CA MET A 1 13.89 6.43 -16.67
C MET A 1 12.42 6.50 -16.30
N SER A 2 11.66 5.41 -16.42
CA SER A 2 10.23 5.37 -16.07
C SER A 2 10.07 4.98 -14.59
N PHE A 3 9.18 5.66 -13.86
CA PHE A 3 8.89 5.34 -12.47
C PHE A 3 8.18 3.98 -12.39
N ARG A 4 8.75 3.03 -11.63
CA ARG A 4 8.24 1.66 -11.53
C ARG A 4 8.25 1.13 -10.10
N LEU A 5 7.31 0.21 -9.84
CA LEU A 5 7.16 -0.54 -8.60
C LEU A 5 7.28 -2.03 -8.91
N TYR A 6 8.02 -2.76 -8.09
CA TYR A 6 8.21 -4.20 -8.20
C TYR A 6 8.32 -4.85 -6.83
N SER A 7 8.25 -6.18 -6.80
CA SER A 7 8.27 -6.98 -5.58
C SER A 7 9.03 -8.29 -5.80
N ASN A 8 9.67 -8.79 -4.75
CA ASN A 8 10.22 -10.14 -4.73
C ASN A 8 9.16 -11.19 -4.35
N ASP A 9 8.02 -10.73 -3.80
CA ASP A 9 6.93 -11.59 -3.34
C ASP A 9 5.75 -11.58 -4.31
N LEU A 10 5.53 -10.47 -5.02
CA LEU A 10 4.40 -10.28 -5.92
C LEU A 10 4.83 -10.19 -7.38
N GLN A 11 3.99 -10.73 -8.25
CA GLN A 11 4.11 -10.57 -9.70
C GLN A 11 2.85 -9.87 -10.23
N ASP A 12 3.05 -8.82 -11.03
CA ASP A 12 1.94 -8.06 -11.61
C ASP A 12 1.01 -8.96 -12.46
N GLY A 13 -0.29 -8.80 -12.27
CA GLY A 13 -1.37 -9.61 -12.86
C GLY A 13 -1.56 -11.00 -12.25
N ALA A 14 -0.66 -11.48 -11.40
CA ALA A 14 -0.69 -12.84 -10.86
C ALA A 14 -1.57 -12.99 -9.61
N LYS A 15 -1.73 -14.23 -9.13
CA LYS A 15 -2.38 -14.52 -7.86
C LYS A 15 -1.50 -14.06 -6.69
N MET A 16 -2.09 -13.38 -5.71
CA MET A 16 -1.45 -13.03 -4.45
C MET A 16 -1.04 -14.30 -3.68
N PRO A 17 0.21 -14.40 -3.20
CA PRO A 17 0.63 -15.52 -2.34
C PRO A 17 -0.07 -15.49 -0.97
N GLU A 18 -0.26 -16.67 -0.38
CA GLU A 18 -0.89 -16.84 0.95
C GLU A 18 -0.21 -16.03 2.07
N ARG A 19 1.07 -15.68 1.89
CA ARG A 19 1.81 -14.83 2.85
C ARG A 19 1.18 -13.44 3.00
N GLN A 20 0.55 -12.92 1.94
CA GLN A 20 -0.08 -11.61 1.91
C GLN A 20 -1.60 -11.68 2.18
N VAL A 21 -2.17 -12.89 2.29
CA VAL A 21 -3.59 -13.08 2.57
C VAL A 21 -3.87 -12.78 4.04
N PHE A 22 -5.07 -12.28 4.35
CA PHE A 22 -5.47 -11.97 5.72
C PHE A 22 -5.57 -13.25 6.58
N ASN A 23 -5.45 -13.09 7.89
CA ASN A 23 -5.50 -14.18 8.87
C ASN A 23 -6.76 -14.14 9.75
N GLY A 24 -7.82 -13.51 9.24
CA GLY A 24 -9.13 -13.40 9.85
C GLY A 24 -10.24 -13.49 8.79
N MET A 25 -11.49 -13.25 9.20
CA MET A 25 -12.65 -13.27 8.29
C MET A 25 -12.80 -14.58 7.48
N GLY A 26 -12.40 -15.72 8.05
CA GLY A 26 -12.46 -17.02 7.38
C GLY A 26 -11.20 -17.42 6.60
N TYR A 27 -10.19 -16.56 6.54
CA TYR A 27 -8.89 -16.85 5.91
C TYR A 27 -7.79 -17.18 6.93
N GLN A 28 -6.74 -17.85 6.46
CA GLN A 28 -5.60 -18.32 7.27
C GLN A 28 -4.25 -17.93 6.66
N GLY A 29 -4.19 -16.82 5.93
CA GLY A 29 -2.92 -16.31 5.41
C GLY A 29 -1.97 -15.85 6.52
N ASP A 30 -0.76 -15.40 6.16
CA ASP A 30 0.21 -14.93 7.15
C ASP A 30 0.03 -13.45 7.52
N ASN A 31 -0.82 -12.72 6.79
CA ASN A 31 -1.07 -11.28 6.91
C ASN A 31 0.22 -10.42 6.92
N LEU A 32 1.18 -10.79 6.07
CA LEU A 32 2.44 -10.08 5.90
C LEU A 32 2.38 -9.19 4.68
N SER A 33 2.54 -7.88 4.87
CA SER A 33 2.80 -6.95 3.76
C SER A 33 3.96 -7.46 2.89
N PRO A 34 3.88 -7.37 1.56
CA PRO A 34 4.92 -7.85 0.68
C PRO A 34 6.15 -6.93 0.72
N HIS A 35 7.29 -7.45 0.29
CA HIS A 35 8.41 -6.62 -0.15
C HIS A 35 7.95 -5.71 -1.30
N LEU A 36 8.28 -4.43 -1.25
CA LEU A 36 7.98 -3.47 -2.32
C LEU A 36 9.21 -2.60 -2.56
N ALA A 37 9.66 -2.50 -3.80
CA ALA A 37 10.79 -1.65 -4.17
C ALA A 37 10.47 -0.87 -5.45
N TRP A 38 11.07 0.31 -5.57
CA TRP A 38 10.80 1.23 -6.67
C TRP A 38 12.06 1.96 -7.13
N ASP A 39 12.07 2.33 -8.40
CA ASP A 39 13.13 3.15 -9.01
C ASP A 39 12.56 4.03 -10.14
N GLY A 40 13.41 4.82 -10.79
CA GLY A 40 12.96 5.76 -11.82
C GLY A 40 12.11 6.91 -11.26
N VAL A 41 12.32 7.24 -9.99
CA VAL A 41 11.60 8.27 -9.23
C VAL A 41 11.62 9.62 -9.98
N PRO A 42 10.47 10.32 -10.12
CA PRO A 42 10.40 11.64 -10.74
C PRO A 42 11.34 12.66 -10.08
N GLU A 43 11.88 13.58 -10.88
CA GLU A 43 12.64 14.72 -10.36
C GLU A 43 11.74 15.59 -9.46
N GLY A 44 12.31 16.14 -8.39
CA GLY A 44 11.58 16.95 -7.42
C GLY A 44 10.87 16.16 -6.31
N THR A 45 10.94 14.83 -6.32
CA THR A 45 10.35 13.99 -5.26
C THR A 45 10.99 14.26 -3.91
N LYS A 46 10.16 14.56 -2.90
CA LYS A 46 10.57 14.84 -1.51
C LYS A 46 10.04 13.83 -0.50
N SER A 47 8.96 13.13 -0.82
CA SER A 47 8.46 12.01 -0.02
C SER A 47 7.68 11.03 -0.89
N PHE A 48 7.30 9.90 -0.31
CA PHE A 48 6.38 8.96 -0.93
C PHE A 48 5.18 8.62 -0.04
N VAL A 49 4.12 8.20 -0.71
CA VAL A 49 2.98 7.49 -0.10
C VAL A 49 2.87 6.11 -0.73
N MET A 50 2.79 5.06 0.08
CA MET A 50 2.44 3.70 -0.35
C MET A 50 1.00 3.41 0.03
N SER A 51 0.20 2.89 -0.89
CA SER A 51 -1.16 2.44 -0.60
C SER A 51 -1.45 1.07 -1.20
N VAL A 52 -2.36 0.35 -0.54
CA VAL A 52 -2.95 -0.90 -1.04
C VAL A 52 -4.46 -0.73 -1.03
N TYR A 53 -5.07 -0.83 -2.20
CA TYR A 53 -6.49 -0.60 -2.40
C TYR A 53 -7.13 -1.71 -3.22
N ASP A 54 -8.28 -2.18 -2.76
CA ASP A 54 -9.16 -3.10 -3.48
C ASP A 54 -10.35 -2.32 -4.05
N PRO A 55 -10.39 -2.07 -5.38
CA PRO A 55 -11.51 -1.38 -6.01
C PRO A 55 -12.74 -2.29 -6.19
N ASP A 56 -12.58 -3.60 -6.06
CA ASP A 56 -13.63 -4.59 -6.34
C ASP A 56 -14.45 -4.92 -5.08
N ALA A 57 -13.98 -4.53 -3.89
CA ALA A 57 -14.72 -4.67 -2.65
C ALA A 57 -16.13 -4.00 -2.72
N PRO A 58 -17.22 -4.73 -2.42
CA PRO A 58 -18.59 -4.29 -2.66
C PRO A 58 -19.13 -3.36 -1.55
N THR A 59 -18.44 -2.25 -1.29
CA THR A 59 -18.75 -1.28 -0.22
C THR A 59 -19.26 0.06 -0.73
N GLY A 60 -19.20 0.29 -2.04
CA GLY A 60 -19.43 1.61 -2.66
C GLY A 60 -18.19 2.52 -2.68
N SER A 61 -17.12 2.16 -1.96
CA SER A 61 -15.88 2.93 -1.90
C SER A 61 -14.61 2.07 -2.03
N GLY A 62 -14.74 0.79 -2.41
CA GLY A 62 -13.66 -0.18 -2.35
C GLY A 62 -13.16 -0.43 -0.93
N TRP A 63 -11.90 -0.83 -0.78
CA TRP A 63 -11.30 -1.11 0.52
C TRP A 63 -9.82 -0.72 0.58
N TRP A 64 -9.45 0.12 1.54
CA TRP A 64 -8.07 0.44 1.87
C TRP A 64 -7.48 -0.64 2.77
N HIS A 65 -6.52 -1.38 2.23
CA HIS A 65 -5.83 -2.49 2.90
C HIS A 65 -4.57 -2.05 3.64
N TRP A 66 -3.92 -0.98 3.18
CA TRP A 66 -2.72 -0.42 3.80
C TRP A 66 -2.45 0.97 3.29
N VAL A 67 -2.01 1.88 4.15
CA VAL A 67 -1.61 3.24 3.78
C VAL A 67 -0.41 3.66 4.62
N VAL A 68 0.66 4.10 3.95
CA VAL A 68 1.87 4.64 4.58
C VAL A 68 2.17 6.00 3.96
N ALA A 69 2.22 7.04 4.79
CA ALA A 69 2.57 8.39 4.38
C ALA A 69 3.96 8.81 4.87
N ASN A 70 4.46 9.91 4.30
CA ASN A 70 5.70 10.57 4.71
C ASN A 70 6.93 9.66 4.66
N ILE A 71 6.97 8.73 3.69
CA ILE A 71 8.15 7.90 3.42
C ILE A 71 9.26 8.81 2.89
N PRO A 72 10.47 8.85 3.50
CA PRO A 72 11.54 9.76 3.09
C PRO A 72 11.97 9.56 1.62
N ALA A 73 12.31 10.65 0.93
CA ALA A 73 12.65 10.68 -0.49
C ALA A 73 13.81 9.75 -0.92
N GLN A 74 14.70 9.38 0.00
CA GLN A 74 15.82 8.46 -0.24
C GLN A 74 15.42 6.98 -0.15
N THR A 75 14.25 6.66 0.39
CA THR A 75 13.76 5.28 0.52
C THR A 75 13.49 4.69 -0.85
N ARG A 76 13.95 3.46 -1.08
CA ARG A 76 13.74 2.73 -2.35
C ARG A 76 13.05 1.39 -2.17
N GLU A 77 12.86 0.96 -0.93
CA GLU A 77 12.19 -0.29 -0.63
C GLU A 77 11.49 -0.24 0.74
N LEU A 78 10.45 -1.07 0.87
CA LEU A 78 9.87 -1.52 2.13
C LEU A 78 10.06 -3.03 2.20
N PRO A 79 10.71 -3.56 3.26
CA PRO A 79 10.91 -4.99 3.39
C PRO A 79 9.57 -5.71 3.62
N GLN A 80 9.53 -7.01 3.33
CA GLN A 80 8.38 -7.84 3.68
C GLN A 80 8.06 -7.71 5.18
N GLY A 81 6.78 -7.55 5.47
CA GLY A 81 6.24 -7.40 6.81
C GLY A 81 6.28 -5.97 7.35
N ALA A 82 6.82 -4.98 6.63
CA ALA A 82 6.99 -3.60 7.13
C ALA A 82 5.68 -3.00 7.68
N GLY A 83 4.54 -3.28 7.03
CA GLY A 83 3.21 -2.90 7.48
C GLY A 83 2.56 -3.82 8.52
N SER A 84 3.21 -4.93 8.84
CA SER A 84 2.75 -5.99 9.75
C SER A 84 3.54 -6.01 11.07
N GLY A 85 4.25 -4.92 11.39
CA GLY A 85 5.09 -4.82 12.59
C GLY A 85 6.39 -5.62 12.53
N LYS A 86 6.77 -6.17 11.37
CA LYS A 86 7.98 -6.95 11.14
C LYS A 86 8.87 -6.22 10.12
N GLY A 87 10.15 -5.98 10.40
CA GLY A 87 11.03 -5.24 9.47
C GLY A 87 10.99 -3.71 9.61
N GLY A 88 9.89 -3.15 10.12
CA GLY A 88 9.78 -1.73 10.50
C GLY A 88 9.65 -0.77 9.31
N LEU A 89 9.14 0.43 9.59
CA LEU A 89 9.10 1.52 8.61
C LEU A 89 10.34 2.42 8.72
N PRO A 90 10.73 3.09 7.62
CA PRO A 90 11.73 4.15 7.68
C PRO A 90 11.33 5.23 8.69
N ALA A 91 12.33 5.84 9.35
CA ALA A 91 12.07 6.95 10.27
C ALA A 91 11.34 8.10 9.57
N GLY A 92 10.29 8.62 10.21
CA GLY A 92 9.43 9.68 9.67
C GLY A 92 8.20 9.17 8.90
N ALA A 93 8.21 7.92 8.43
CA ALA A 93 7.03 7.32 7.80
C ALA A 93 5.97 6.97 8.85
N ILE A 94 4.69 7.10 8.48
CA ILE A 94 3.55 6.83 9.35
C ILE A 94 2.55 5.91 8.65
N GLN A 95 2.08 4.87 9.35
CA GLN A 95 0.92 4.10 8.92
C GLN A 95 -0.33 4.83 9.35
N THR A 96 -1.27 5.04 8.42
CA THR A 96 -2.55 5.67 8.72
C THR A 96 -3.66 4.64 8.75
N ARG A 97 -4.85 5.05 9.16
CA ARG A 97 -6.01 4.18 9.35
C ARG A 97 -6.45 3.53 8.03
N THR A 98 -6.74 2.23 8.11
CA THR A 98 -7.34 1.43 7.03
C THR A 98 -8.83 1.19 7.27
N ASP A 99 -9.51 0.57 6.29
CA ASP A 99 -10.92 0.23 6.42
C ASP A 99 -11.17 -0.95 7.37
N PHE A 100 -10.12 -1.66 7.80
CA PHE A 100 -10.16 -2.58 8.94
C PHE A 100 -10.32 -1.87 10.30
N GLY A 101 -10.20 -0.54 10.33
CA GLY A 101 -10.38 0.27 11.53
C GLY A 101 -9.10 0.53 12.32
N SER A 102 -7.94 0.03 11.87
CA SER A 102 -6.63 0.24 12.49
C SER A 102 -5.57 0.64 11.47
N ALA A 103 -4.47 1.24 11.94
CA ALA A 103 -3.26 1.42 11.14
C ALA A 103 -2.51 0.09 11.01
N GLY A 104 -1.91 -0.16 9.85
CA GLY A 104 -1.27 -1.44 9.54
C GLY A 104 -1.71 -2.03 8.21
N TYR A 105 -1.01 -3.06 7.76
CA TYR A 105 -1.41 -3.89 6.63
C TYR A 105 -2.49 -4.90 7.04
N GLY A 106 -3.59 -4.94 6.29
CA GLY A 106 -4.56 -6.03 6.30
C GLY A 106 -4.61 -6.70 4.93
N GLY A 107 -4.35 -8.00 4.88
CA GLY A 107 -4.30 -8.78 3.64
C GLY A 107 -5.62 -8.94 2.91
N ALA A 108 -5.58 -9.67 1.79
CA ALA A 108 -6.76 -10.01 1.01
C ALA A 108 -7.72 -10.94 1.78
N ALA A 109 -9.02 -10.67 1.71
CA ALA A 109 -10.08 -11.50 2.27
C ALA A 109 -11.41 -11.29 1.50
N PRO A 110 -11.47 -11.53 0.19
CA PRO A 110 -12.66 -11.28 -0.61
C PRO A 110 -13.82 -12.22 -0.19
N PRO A 111 -15.08 -11.89 -0.50
CA PRO A 111 -16.19 -12.84 -0.34
C PRO A 111 -15.93 -14.14 -1.11
N GLN A 112 -16.39 -15.26 -0.55
CA GLN A 112 -16.15 -16.58 -1.15
C GLN A 112 -16.74 -16.66 -2.56
N GLY A 113 -15.90 -17.05 -3.54
CA GLY A 113 -16.30 -17.21 -4.93
C GLY A 113 -16.10 -15.96 -5.79
N GLU A 114 -15.63 -14.86 -5.20
CA GLU A 114 -15.25 -13.64 -5.91
C GLU A 114 -13.74 -13.60 -6.17
N SER A 115 -13.32 -12.83 -7.18
CA SER A 115 -11.91 -12.56 -7.44
C SER A 115 -11.70 -11.05 -7.49
N HIS A 116 -10.91 -10.52 -6.57
CA HIS A 116 -10.66 -9.09 -6.43
C HIS A 116 -9.26 -8.73 -6.89
N ARG A 117 -9.06 -7.48 -7.26
CA ARG A 117 -7.76 -6.86 -7.54
C ARG A 117 -7.27 -6.13 -6.31
N TYR A 118 -5.96 -6.20 -6.07
CA TYR A 118 -5.29 -5.47 -5.00
C TYR A 118 -4.22 -4.60 -5.64
N HIS A 119 -4.43 -3.29 -5.63
CA HIS A 119 -3.56 -2.29 -6.21
C HIS A 119 -2.56 -1.80 -5.18
N PHE A 120 -1.30 -2.22 -5.29
CA PHE A 120 -0.18 -1.67 -4.55
C PHE A 120 0.35 -0.48 -5.34
N THR A 121 0.27 0.73 -4.78
CA THR A 121 0.66 1.96 -5.49
C THR A 121 1.62 2.79 -4.66
N ILE A 122 2.77 3.12 -5.25
CA ILE A 122 3.70 4.11 -4.73
C ILE A 122 3.45 5.44 -5.45
N HIS A 123 3.29 6.52 -4.69
CA HIS A 123 3.15 7.88 -5.18
C HIS A 123 4.39 8.68 -4.78
N ALA A 124 4.97 9.41 -5.73
CA ALA A 124 6.02 10.38 -5.47
C ALA A 124 5.40 11.76 -5.26
N LEU A 125 5.76 12.45 -4.17
CA LEU A 125 5.20 13.75 -3.80
C LEU A 125 6.24 14.88 -3.83
N ASP A 126 5.79 16.11 -4.09
CA ASP A 126 6.61 17.33 -4.14
C ASP A 126 6.83 18.04 -2.78
N VAL A 127 6.26 17.47 -1.72
CA VAL A 127 6.37 17.90 -0.32
C VAL A 127 7.08 16.84 0.53
N GLU A 128 7.81 17.29 1.56
CA GLU A 128 8.51 16.37 2.48
C GLU A 128 7.55 15.62 3.40
N SER A 129 6.41 16.24 3.73
CA SER A 129 5.36 15.62 4.52
C SER A 129 3.99 16.18 4.17
N ILE A 130 2.97 15.36 4.39
CA ILE A 130 1.56 15.72 4.43
C ILE A 130 1.06 15.66 5.87
N GLU A 131 0.10 16.50 6.21
CA GLU A 131 -0.45 16.63 7.58
C GLU A 131 -1.44 15.51 7.88
N VAL A 132 -0.92 14.35 8.29
CA VAL A 132 -1.71 13.15 8.63
C VAL A 132 -1.16 12.46 9.88
N ASP A 133 -2.02 11.71 10.53
CA ASP A 133 -1.72 10.89 11.71
C ASP A 133 -2.24 9.45 11.55
N GLU A 134 -2.08 8.63 12.58
CA GLU A 134 -2.51 7.22 12.57
C GLU A 134 -4.03 7.03 12.41
N SER A 135 -4.83 8.08 12.69
CA SER A 135 -6.29 8.05 12.61
C SER A 135 -6.82 8.48 11.23
N SER A 136 -5.95 9.10 10.43
CA SER A 136 -6.28 9.67 9.12
C SER A 136 -6.71 8.58 8.14
N SER A 137 -7.86 8.79 7.49
CA SER A 137 -8.43 7.80 6.56
C SER A 137 -7.64 7.71 5.24
N GLY A 138 -7.73 6.58 4.55
CA GLY A 138 -7.16 6.43 3.20
C GLY A 138 -7.65 7.50 2.23
N ALA A 139 -8.91 7.95 2.34
CA ALA A 139 -9.44 9.04 1.53
C ALA A 139 -8.79 10.40 1.85
N LEU A 140 -8.51 10.72 3.12
CA LEU A 140 -7.80 11.94 3.50
C LEU A 140 -6.36 11.94 2.99
N VAL A 141 -5.68 10.80 3.07
CA VAL A 141 -4.34 10.64 2.47
C VAL A 141 -4.42 10.80 0.95
N GLY A 142 -5.39 10.15 0.30
CA GLY A 142 -5.62 10.24 -1.14
C GLY A 142 -5.90 11.67 -1.62
N PHE A 143 -6.61 12.47 -0.82
CA PHE A 143 -6.83 13.89 -1.10
C PHE A 143 -5.51 14.69 -1.11
N ASN A 144 -4.64 14.49 -0.12
CA ASN A 144 -3.31 15.12 -0.10
C ASN A 144 -2.45 14.65 -1.28
N VAL A 145 -2.44 13.35 -1.59
CA VAL A 145 -1.72 12.80 -2.74
C VAL A 145 -2.17 13.46 -4.03
N HIS A 146 -3.47 13.70 -4.22
CA HIS A 146 -4.00 14.34 -5.44
C HIS A 146 -3.34 15.69 -5.74
N PHE A 147 -3.10 16.53 -4.72
CA PHE A 147 -2.52 17.87 -4.91
C PHE A 147 -0.99 17.87 -5.05
N HIS A 148 -0.32 16.83 -4.54
CA HIS A 148 1.13 16.81 -4.41
C HIS A 148 1.82 15.77 -5.31
N SER A 149 1.07 14.93 -6.03
CA SER A 149 1.67 13.84 -6.80
C SER A 149 2.42 14.32 -8.04
N LEU A 150 3.68 13.92 -8.14
CA LEU A 150 4.53 14.07 -9.32
C LEU A 150 4.43 12.85 -10.27
N GLY A 151 3.83 11.77 -9.79
CA GLY A 151 3.68 10.51 -10.52
C GLY A 151 3.44 9.34 -9.58
N SER A 152 3.02 8.21 -10.16
CA SER A 152 2.79 6.97 -9.44
C SER A 152 3.23 5.76 -10.25
N ALA A 153 3.45 4.65 -9.55
CA ALA A 153 3.61 3.32 -10.14
C ALA A 153 2.76 2.31 -9.36
N THR A 154 2.07 1.43 -10.08
CA THR A 154 1.14 0.45 -9.50
C THR A 154 1.53 -0.96 -9.91
N LEU A 155 1.46 -1.87 -8.95
CA LEU A 155 1.53 -3.32 -9.13
C LEU A 155 0.18 -3.90 -8.68
N THR A 156 -0.45 -4.71 -9.52
CA THR A 156 -1.75 -5.32 -9.24
C THR A 156 -1.64 -6.82 -9.12
N VAL A 157 -2.14 -7.40 -8.04
CA VAL A 157 -2.34 -8.85 -7.91
C VAL A 157 -3.82 -9.16 -7.74
N LYS A 158 -4.19 -10.43 -7.89
CA LYS A 158 -5.56 -10.90 -7.70
C LYS A 158 -5.64 -11.94 -6.59
N TYR A 159 -6.75 -12.01 -5.90
CA TYR A 159 -7.01 -13.09 -4.94
C TYR A 159 -8.49 -13.47 -4.94
N SER A 160 -8.76 -14.74 -4.60
CA SER A 160 -10.06 -15.41 -4.64
C SER A 160 -10.15 -16.47 -3.55
#